data_AF-A0A4Z0C8D5-F1
#
_entry.id   AF-A0A4Z0C8D5-F1
#
_cell.length_a   1.000
_cell.length_b   1.000
_cell.length_c   1.000
_cell.angle_alpha   90.00
_cell.angle_beta   90.00
_cell.angle_gamma   90.00
#
_symmetry.space_group_name_H-M   'P 1'
#
loop_
_entity.id
_entity.type
_entity.pdbx_description
1 polymer ?
#
loop_
_entity_poly.entity_id
_entity_poly.type
_entity_poly.pdbx_seq_one_letter_code
_entity_poly.pdbx_strand_id
1 'polypeptide(L)'
;MRWKTRGLAAALGLAAAMAAAPAAAATRCEPIGAGVERCVSGLRPDAIRAIAQAQKASQWCWAAVVSMLLRAYGVAVAQEQVVRQYWGAAVDMALPVSAIPGLINRTWNDPAGRAVTLTARTVSQPAQGGLTSPDVLQDLDGERPLVLVVPGHAVVLVQLEYERPTGDDSGAQVKRAVVLDPAAQEGSVRALRPGAAIVQLTRVAAAGDGAVALAGRAVLR
;
A
#
# COMPACT_ATOMS: atom_id res chain seq x y z
N MET A 1 -15.02 70.72 -31.48
CA MET A 1 -14.65 69.52 -32.28
C MET A 1 -14.69 68.31 -31.36
N ARG A 2 -15.55 67.35 -31.69
CA ARG A 2 -15.74 66.07 -30.96
C ARG A 2 -14.54 65.14 -31.22
N TRP A 3 -14.23 64.23 -30.30
CA TRP A 3 -13.79 62.82 -30.48
C TRP A 3 -13.10 62.31 -29.20
N LYS A 4 -13.11 61.05 -28.78
CA LYS A 4 -13.91 59.82 -29.02
C LYS A 4 -13.44 58.88 -27.90
N THR A 5 -14.36 58.27 -27.17
CA THR A 5 -14.09 57.22 -26.17
C THR A 5 -13.44 56.00 -26.83
N ARG A 6 -12.36 55.47 -26.24
CA ARG A 6 -11.80 54.16 -26.62
C ARG A 6 -12.16 53.15 -25.53
N GLY A 7 -12.94 52.15 -25.96
CA GLY A 7 -13.56 51.14 -25.10
C GLY A 7 -12.57 50.11 -24.58
N LEU A 8 -12.92 49.55 -23.42
CA LEU A 8 -12.34 48.35 -22.85
C LEU A 8 -12.68 47.14 -23.72
N ALA A 9 -11.66 46.35 -24.08
CA ALA A 9 -11.83 44.98 -24.54
C ALA A 9 -11.47 44.05 -23.37
N ALA A 10 -12.48 43.51 -22.70
CA ALA A 10 -12.31 42.44 -21.72
C ALA A 10 -12.23 41.10 -22.47
N ALA A 11 -11.03 40.51 -22.53
CA ALA A 11 -10.83 39.16 -23.03
C ALA A 11 -11.19 38.16 -21.93
N LEU A 12 -12.33 37.47 -22.05
CA LEU A 12 -12.63 36.29 -21.25
C LEU A 12 -11.77 35.12 -21.77
N GLY A 13 -10.69 34.81 -21.05
CA GLY A 13 -9.97 33.55 -21.23
C GLY A 13 -10.74 32.40 -20.59
N LEU A 14 -11.30 31.49 -21.40
CA LEU A 14 -11.78 30.20 -20.92
C LEU A 14 -10.55 29.33 -20.55
N ALA A 15 -10.24 29.25 -19.26
CA ALA A 15 -9.32 28.24 -18.74
C ALA A 15 -10.06 26.89 -18.67
N ALA A 16 -9.80 26.01 -19.64
CA ALA A 16 -10.25 24.62 -19.57
C ALA A 16 -9.47 23.89 -18.48
N ALA A 17 -10.09 23.73 -17.30
CA ALA A 17 -9.55 22.88 -16.24
C ALA A 17 -9.66 21.41 -16.68
N MET A 18 -8.57 20.85 -17.20
CA MET A 18 -8.45 19.40 -17.35
C MET A 18 -8.34 18.79 -15.95
N ALA A 19 -9.47 18.29 -15.44
CA ALA A 19 -9.47 17.45 -14.25
C ALA A 19 -8.73 16.16 -14.57
N ALA A 20 -7.47 16.06 -14.14
CA ALA A 20 -6.74 14.80 -14.17
C ALA A 20 -7.51 13.79 -13.32
N ALA A 21 -8.14 12.80 -13.96
CA ALA A 21 -8.74 11.69 -13.24
C ALA A 21 -7.62 11.05 -12.40
N PRO A 22 -7.85 10.79 -11.10
CA PRO A 22 -6.83 10.16 -10.28
C PRO A 22 -6.54 8.79 -10.90
N ALA A 23 -5.30 8.56 -11.31
CA ALA A 23 -4.82 7.22 -11.58
C ALA A 23 -4.86 6.46 -10.24
N ALA A 24 -6.01 5.87 -9.93
CA ALA A 24 -6.10 4.76 -9.01
C ALA A 24 -5.41 3.58 -9.72
N ALA A 25 -4.59 2.80 -9.03
CA ALA A 25 -4.07 1.56 -9.61
C ALA A 25 -5.22 0.54 -9.67
N ALA A 26 -6.13 0.76 -10.59
CA ALA A 26 -7.20 -0.16 -10.90
C ALA A 26 -6.60 -1.52 -11.25
N THR A 27 -7.22 -2.58 -10.72
CA THR A 27 -6.99 -3.94 -11.18
C THR A 27 -6.89 -3.98 -12.70
N ARG A 28 -5.84 -4.60 -13.22
CA ARG A 28 -5.66 -4.84 -14.65
C ARG A 28 -5.97 -6.29 -14.95
N CYS A 29 -7.01 -6.54 -15.74
CA CYS A 29 -7.39 -7.88 -16.17
C CYS A 29 -7.15 -8.07 -17.67
N GLU A 30 -6.63 -9.23 -18.03
CA GLU A 30 -6.43 -9.65 -19.41
C GLU A 30 -7.13 -11.01 -19.63
N PRO A 31 -7.93 -11.18 -20.71
CA PRO A 31 -8.51 -12.48 -21.03
C PRO A 31 -7.42 -13.53 -21.28
N ILE A 32 -7.56 -14.72 -20.69
CA ILE A 32 -6.60 -15.83 -20.88
C ILE A 32 -7.25 -17.06 -21.53
N GLY A 33 -8.55 -17.03 -21.80
CA GLY A 33 -9.29 -18.13 -22.42
C GLY A 33 -10.79 -18.05 -22.16
N ALA A 34 -11.49 -19.13 -22.47
CA ALA A 34 -12.95 -19.31 -22.43
C ALA A 34 -13.64 -18.74 -21.17
N GLY A 35 -13.98 -17.45 -21.19
CA GLY A 35 -14.65 -16.77 -20.09
C GLY A 35 -13.83 -16.66 -18.81
N VAL A 36 -12.49 -16.68 -18.90
CA VAL A 36 -11.58 -16.50 -17.76
C VAL A 36 -10.61 -15.37 -18.06
N GLU A 37 -10.37 -14.52 -17.06
CA GLU A 37 -9.38 -13.46 -17.10
C GLU A 37 -8.36 -13.59 -15.98
N ARG A 38 -7.14 -13.13 -16.24
CA ARG A 38 -6.08 -12.99 -15.25
C ARG A 38 -5.97 -11.52 -14.86
N CYS A 39 -6.07 -11.27 -13.57
CA CYS A 39 -6.10 -9.95 -12.99
C CYS A 39 -4.88 -9.71 -12.10
N VAL A 40 -4.39 -8.47 -12.11
CA VAL A 40 -3.33 -7.99 -11.22
C VAL A 40 -3.83 -6.76 -10.47
N SER A 41 -3.90 -6.86 -9.14
CA SER A 41 -4.27 -5.79 -8.21
C SER A 41 -3.07 -5.42 -7.32
N GLY A 42 -2.84 -4.13 -7.06
CA GLY A 42 -1.77 -3.66 -6.18
C GLY A 42 -0.77 -2.69 -6.81
N LEU A 43 0.34 -2.48 -6.11
CA LEU A 43 1.37 -1.52 -6.46
C LEU A 43 2.05 -1.85 -7.79
N ARG A 44 2.44 -0.81 -8.51
CA ARG A 44 3.32 -0.91 -9.69
C ARG A 44 4.76 -1.27 -9.29
N PRO A 45 5.56 -1.89 -10.18
CA PRO A 45 6.92 -2.33 -9.85
C PRO A 45 7.86 -1.23 -9.33
N ASP A 46 7.71 0.01 -9.81
CA ASP A 46 8.47 1.17 -9.35
C ASP A 46 8.09 1.58 -7.91
N ALA A 47 6.80 1.61 -7.60
CA ALA A 47 6.31 1.88 -6.24
C ALA A 47 6.74 0.77 -5.25
N ILE A 48 6.69 -0.49 -5.68
CA ILE A 48 7.19 -1.63 -4.88
C ILE A 48 8.67 -1.43 -4.52
N ARG A 49 9.52 -1.09 -5.50
CA ARG A 49 10.95 -0.83 -5.26
C ARG A 49 11.18 0.38 -4.35
N ALA A 50 10.37 1.43 -4.48
CA ALA A 50 10.53 2.66 -3.70
C ALA A 50 10.30 2.48 -2.19
N ILE A 51 9.48 1.50 -1.80
CA ILE A 51 9.15 1.25 -0.39
C ILE A 51 9.93 0.09 0.23
N ALA A 52 10.52 -0.79 -0.58
CA ALA A 52 11.26 -1.97 -0.14
C ALA A 52 12.45 -1.63 0.78
N GLN A 53 12.65 -2.42 1.84
CA GLN A 53 13.81 -2.32 2.72
C GLN A 53 14.03 -3.62 3.53
N ALA A 54 15.29 -3.97 3.76
CA ALA A 54 15.65 -5.09 4.64
C ALA A 54 15.47 -4.73 6.12
N GLN A 55 15.25 -5.73 6.98
CA GLN A 55 15.32 -5.55 8.42
C GLN A 55 16.75 -5.22 8.86
N LYS A 56 16.89 -4.27 9.80
CA LYS A 56 18.19 -3.86 10.32
C LYS A 56 18.71 -4.70 11.49
N ALA A 57 17.84 -5.51 12.10
CA ALA A 57 18.20 -6.43 13.19
C ALA A 57 17.41 -7.74 13.06
N SER A 58 17.85 -8.78 13.77
CA SER A 58 17.38 -10.15 13.55
C SER A 58 15.89 -10.34 13.87
N GLN A 59 15.38 -9.58 14.84
CA GLN A 59 13.99 -9.64 15.31
C GLN A 59 13.11 -8.51 14.78
N TRP A 60 13.61 -7.69 13.83
CA TRP A 60 12.97 -6.45 13.39
C TRP A 60 12.13 -6.58 12.12
N CYS A 61 11.73 -7.79 11.73
CA CYS A 61 10.82 -7.99 10.60
C CYS A 61 9.55 -7.13 10.73
N TRP A 62 8.98 -7.07 11.94
CA TRP A 62 7.81 -6.23 12.26
C TRP A 62 8.10 -4.72 12.10
N ALA A 63 9.27 -4.25 12.50
CA ALA A 63 9.63 -2.83 12.39
C ALA A 63 9.88 -2.44 10.93
N ALA A 64 10.50 -3.34 10.16
CA ALA A 64 10.72 -3.17 8.74
C ALA A 64 9.40 -3.11 7.97
N VAL A 65 8.43 -4.00 8.22
CA VAL A 65 7.12 -3.94 7.56
C VAL A 65 6.37 -2.64 7.88
N VAL A 66 6.39 -2.17 9.12
CA VAL A 66 5.77 -0.88 9.49
C VAL A 66 6.46 0.28 8.78
N SER A 67 7.80 0.28 8.69
CA SER A 67 8.53 1.31 7.95
C SER A 67 8.22 1.28 6.45
N MET A 68 8.07 0.10 5.83
CA MET A 68 7.66 -0.05 4.42
C MET A 68 6.24 0.50 4.20
N LEU A 69 5.30 0.20 5.10
CA LEU A 69 3.96 0.75 5.05
C LEU A 69 3.98 2.28 5.11
N LEU A 70 4.71 2.84 6.08
CA LEU A 70 4.82 4.30 6.23
C LEU A 70 5.38 4.97 4.98
N ARG A 71 6.38 4.34 4.33
CA ARG A 71 6.91 4.80 3.04
C ARG A 71 5.84 4.78 1.94
N ALA A 72 5.00 3.75 1.89
CA ALA A 72 3.87 3.71 0.94
C ALA A 72 2.92 4.90 1.15
N TYR A 73 2.72 5.30 2.40
CA TYR A 73 1.94 6.49 2.79
C TYR A 73 2.74 7.81 2.75
N GLY A 74 3.94 7.82 2.15
CA GLY A 74 4.72 9.04 1.93
C GLY A 74 5.49 9.56 3.14
N VAL A 75 5.61 8.78 4.22
CA VAL A 75 6.34 9.16 5.45
C VAL A 75 7.52 8.22 5.67
N ALA A 76 8.73 8.78 5.83
CA ALA A 76 9.95 7.99 5.96
C ALA A 76 10.39 7.84 7.42
N VAL A 77 9.90 6.80 8.11
CA VAL A 77 10.26 6.52 9.50
C VAL A 77 11.32 5.41 9.57
N ALA A 78 12.41 5.64 10.31
CA ALA A 78 13.45 4.64 10.52
C ALA A 78 12.97 3.47 11.40
N GLN A 79 13.44 2.25 11.13
CA GLN A 79 13.06 1.05 11.92
C GLN A 79 13.39 1.22 13.41
N GLU A 80 14.50 1.86 13.74
CA GLU A 80 14.91 2.17 15.11
C GLU A 80 13.87 3.05 15.82
N GLN A 81 13.26 3.99 15.10
CA GLN A 81 12.19 4.82 15.64
C GLN A 81 10.93 3.99 15.85
N VAL A 82 10.56 3.12 14.90
CA VAL A 82 9.45 2.16 15.07
C VAL A 82 9.67 1.27 16.31
N VAL A 83 10.90 0.82 16.54
CA VAL A 83 11.23 -0.04 17.68
C VAL A 83 11.11 0.74 18.99
N ARG A 84 11.65 1.96 19.05
CA ARG A 84 11.51 2.85 20.21
C ARG A 84 10.06 3.19 20.52
N GLN A 85 9.18 3.28 19.51
CA GLN A 85 7.76 3.56 19.70
C GLN A 85 7.01 2.47 20.48
N TYR A 86 7.55 1.24 20.50
CA TYR A 86 6.98 0.14 21.28
C TYR A 86 7.77 -0.14 22.56
N TRP A 87 9.09 -0.25 22.47
CA TRP A 87 9.94 -0.66 23.58
C TRP A 87 10.56 0.49 24.38
N GLY A 88 10.43 1.73 23.94
CA GLY A 88 11.12 2.90 24.52
C GLY A 88 12.62 2.99 24.15
N ALA A 89 13.21 1.92 23.62
CA ALA A 89 14.60 1.85 23.16
C ALA A 89 14.71 1.05 21.85
N ALA A 90 15.82 1.19 21.13
CA ALA A 90 16.10 0.42 19.92
C ALA A 90 16.75 -0.92 20.26
N VAL A 91 15.95 -1.89 20.71
CA VAL A 91 16.38 -3.22 21.15
C VAL A 91 16.02 -4.30 20.14
N ASP A 92 16.89 -5.30 19.93
CA ASP A 92 16.64 -6.42 19.00
C ASP A 92 15.67 -7.45 19.61
N MET A 93 14.40 -7.06 19.74
CA MET A 93 13.33 -7.87 20.31
C MET A 93 12.16 -8.05 19.34
N ALA A 94 11.59 -9.25 19.34
CA ALA A 94 10.39 -9.57 18.60
C ALA A 94 9.16 -8.87 19.19
N LEU A 95 8.17 -8.60 18.34
CA LEU A 95 6.88 -8.05 18.74
C LEU A 95 5.81 -9.16 18.71
N PRO A 96 4.94 -9.29 19.71
CA PRO A 96 3.78 -10.17 19.61
C PRO A 96 2.92 -9.80 18.40
N VAL A 97 2.52 -10.79 17.61
CA VAL A 97 1.76 -10.59 16.36
C VAL A 97 0.50 -9.75 16.57
N SER A 98 -0.20 -9.98 17.67
CA SER A 98 -1.42 -9.25 18.07
C SER A 98 -1.17 -7.77 18.39
N ALA A 99 0.07 -7.37 18.68
CA ALA A 99 0.42 -5.98 18.99
C ALA A 99 0.68 -5.13 17.73
N ILE A 100 0.92 -5.75 16.56
CA ILE A 100 1.23 -5.03 15.31
C ILE A 100 0.14 -4.00 14.95
N PRO A 101 -1.17 -4.31 14.94
CA PRO A 101 -2.20 -3.32 14.61
C PRO A 101 -2.18 -2.12 15.58
N GLY A 102 -2.05 -2.38 16.88
CA GLY A 102 -1.98 -1.32 17.92
C GLY A 102 -0.74 -0.43 17.80
N LEU A 103 0.38 -0.98 17.32
CA LEU A 103 1.56 -0.19 16.97
C LEU A 103 1.29 0.73 15.78
N ILE A 104 0.63 0.23 14.73
CA ILE A 104 0.36 1.02 13.52
C ILE A 104 -0.64 2.15 13.79
N ASN A 105 -1.65 1.91 14.64
CA ASN A 105 -2.75 2.81 15.01
C ASN A 105 -2.28 4.09 15.74
N ARG A 106 -1.63 5.01 15.02
CA ARG A 106 -1.17 6.31 15.54
C ARG A 106 -0.78 7.28 14.43
N THR A 107 -0.48 8.51 14.82
CA THR A 107 0.24 9.47 13.98
C THR A 107 1.73 9.14 13.96
N TRP A 108 2.28 9.07 12.76
CA TRP A 108 3.69 8.91 12.48
C TRP A 108 4.23 10.18 11.83
N ASN A 109 5.38 10.63 12.29
CA ASN A 109 6.07 11.80 11.75
C ASN A 109 7.46 11.38 11.29
N ASP A 110 7.90 11.90 10.15
CA ASP A 110 9.27 11.76 9.70
C ASP A 110 10.14 12.99 10.00
N PRO A 111 11.47 12.89 9.86
CA PRO A 111 12.37 14.02 10.10
C PRO A 111 12.18 15.21 9.15
N ALA A 112 11.47 15.03 8.03
CA ALA A 112 11.16 16.10 7.09
C ALA A 112 9.87 16.87 7.48
N GLY A 113 9.26 16.54 8.62
CA GLY A 113 8.04 17.17 9.11
C GLY A 113 6.76 16.67 8.44
N ARG A 114 6.83 15.60 7.63
CA ARG A 114 5.63 14.97 7.07
C ARG A 114 5.00 14.07 8.13
N ALA A 115 3.67 14.05 8.13
CA ALA A 115 2.89 13.28 9.09
C ALA A 115 1.82 12.44 8.38
N VAL A 116 1.54 11.25 8.94
CA VAL A 116 0.39 10.44 8.55
C VAL A 116 -0.21 9.78 9.79
N THR A 117 -1.52 9.86 9.93
CA THR A 117 -2.25 9.05 10.92
C THR A 117 -2.71 7.78 10.25
N LEU A 118 -2.27 6.63 10.75
CA LEU A 118 -2.70 5.33 10.23
C LEU A 118 -3.72 4.68 11.16
N THR A 119 -4.64 3.96 10.53
CA THR A 119 -5.55 3.01 11.15
C THR A 119 -5.25 1.61 10.62
N ALA A 120 -5.30 0.62 11.48
CA ALA A 120 -4.99 -0.77 11.21
C ALA A 120 -5.99 -1.67 11.91
N ARG A 121 -6.53 -2.63 11.15
CA ARG A 121 -7.45 -3.65 11.66
C ARG A 121 -7.04 -5.03 11.18
N THR A 122 -7.11 -6.00 12.08
CA THR A 122 -6.94 -7.41 11.71
C THR A 122 -8.18 -7.89 10.98
N VAL A 123 -7.97 -8.65 9.91
CA VAL A 123 -9.02 -9.35 9.17
C VAL A 123 -8.91 -10.83 9.47
N SER A 124 -10.03 -11.44 9.86
CA SER A 124 -10.10 -12.85 10.21
C SER A 124 -10.09 -13.73 8.97
N GLN A 125 -8.93 -14.01 8.35
CA GLN A 125 -8.82 -15.00 7.26
C GLN A 125 -7.46 -15.73 7.31
N PRO A 126 -7.40 -16.97 7.83
CA PRO A 126 -6.13 -17.69 8.03
C PRO A 126 -5.59 -18.39 6.76
N ALA A 127 -6.36 -18.43 5.67
CA ALA A 127 -6.01 -19.12 4.44
C ALA A 127 -5.76 -18.16 3.27
N GLN A 128 -4.93 -18.57 2.31
CA GLN A 128 -4.63 -17.78 1.10
C GLN A 128 -5.85 -17.50 0.22
N GLY A 129 -6.89 -18.34 0.28
CA GLY A 129 -8.16 -18.09 -0.40
C GLY A 129 -8.84 -16.78 0.04
N GLY A 130 -8.46 -16.24 1.20
CA GLY A 130 -8.95 -14.95 1.67
C GLY A 130 -8.31 -13.72 1.05
N LEU A 131 -7.21 -13.89 0.31
CA LEU A 131 -6.50 -12.79 -0.34
C LEU A 131 -7.30 -12.20 -1.51
N THR A 132 -8.22 -12.97 -2.10
CA THR A 132 -9.16 -12.47 -3.13
C THR A 132 -10.47 -11.93 -2.57
N SER A 133 -10.58 -11.76 -1.25
CA SER A 133 -11.78 -11.13 -0.68
C SER A 133 -11.94 -9.68 -1.20
N PRO A 134 -13.18 -9.20 -1.42
CA PRO A 134 -13.43 -7.87 -1.99
C PRO A 134 -12.70 -6.75 -1.24
N ASP A 135 -12.61 -6.86 0.08
CA ASP A 135 -11.92 -5.95 0.97
C ASP A 135 -10.40 -5.85 0.72
N VAL A 136 -9.74 -6.98 0.44
CA VAL A 136 -8.30 -7.01 0.15
C VAL A 136 -8.02 -6.47 -1.25
N LEU A 137 -8.84 -6.86 -2.22
CA LEU A 137 -8.74 -6.34 -3.59
C LEU A 137 -8.97 -4.82 -3.62
N GLN A 138 -9.97 -4.32 -2.89
CA GLN A 138 -10.23 -2.88 -2.76
C GLN A 138 -9.05 -2.12 -2.14
N ASP A 139 -8.33 -2.73 -1.19
CA ASP A 139 -7.12 -2.14 -0.63
C ASP A 139 -5.98 -2.10 -1.65
N LEU A 140 -5.71 -3.22 -2.32
CA LEU A 140 -4.65 -3.30 -3.33
C LEU A 140 -4.95 -2.39 -4.54
N ASP A 141 -6.19 -2.31 -5.01
CA ASP A 141 -6.63 -1.39 -6.07
C ASP A 141 -6.46 0.09 -5.68
N GLY A 142 -6.58 0.36 -4.38
CA GLY A 142 -6.31 1.66 -3.80
C GLY A 142 -4.83 1.92 -3.51
N GLU A 143 -3.91 1.09 -4.01
CA GLU A 143 -2.48 1.12 -3.72
C GLU A 143 -2.17 1.04 -2.21
N ARG A 144 -3.06 0.43 -1.40
CA ARG A 144 -2.90 0.26 0.05
C ARG A 144 -2.29 -1.11 0.36
N PRO A 145 -0.98 -1.22 0.61
CA PRO A 145 -0.36 -2.47 0.99
C PRO A 145 -0.89 -2.98 2.34
N LEU A 146 -0.87 -4.31 2.52
CA LEU A 146 -1.37 -4.98 3.71
C LEU A 146 -0.23 -5.67 4.46
N VAL A 147 -0.35 -5.82 5.79
CA VAL A 147 0.60 -6.66 6.54
C VAL A 147 0.11 -8.10 6.52
N LEU A 148 1.00 -9.01 6.16
CA LEU A 148 0.82 -10.43 6.36
C LEU A 148 1.78 -10.91 7.44
N VAL A 149 1.27 -11.71 8.35
CA VAL A 149 2.08 -12.44 9.33
C VAL A 149 1.96 -13.92 9.00
N VAL A 150 3.11 -14.53 8.78
CA VAL A 150 3.27 -15.99 8.67
C VAL A 150 3.98 -16.48 9.94
N PRO A 151 4.03 -17.80 10.24
CA PRO A 151 4.68 -18.29 11.44
C PRO A 151 6.10 -17.73 11.60
N GLY A 152 6.32 -16.96 12.67
CA GLY A 152 7.60 -16.36 13.00
C GLY A 152 8.06 -15.16 12.15
N HIS A 153 7.24 -14.65 11.22
CA HIS A 153 7.70 -13.61 10.30
C HIS A 153 6.59 -12.67 9.81
N ALA A 154 6.93 -11.41 9.56
CA ALA A 154 6.03 -10.42 8.99
C ALA A 154 6.53 -9.95 7.61
N VAL A 155 5.62 -9.85 6.64
CA VAL A 155 5.87 -9.37 5.28
C VAL A 155 4.79 -8.36 4.88
N VAL A 156 5.02 -7.60 3.82
CA VAL A 156 4.02 -6.67 3.26
C VAL A 156 3.48 -7.22 1.96
N LEU A 157 2.18 -7.48 1.87
CA LEU A 157 1.50 -7.79 0.63
C LEU A 157 1.33 -6.51 -0.19
N VAL A 158 1.91 -6.50 -1.40
CA VAL A 158 1.93 -5.31 -2.26
C VAL A 158 1.21 -5.52 -3.58
N GLN A 159 1.05 -6.77 -4.03
CA GLN A 159 0.35 -7.08 -5.27
C GLN A 159 -0.19 -8.51 -5.24
N LEU A 160 -1.33 -8.72 -5.88
CA LEU A 160 -1.98 -10.01 -6.05
C LEU A 160 -2.28 -10.24 -7.53
N GLU A 161 -1.89 -11.41 -8.02
CA GLU A 161 -2.26 -11.96 -9.32
C GLU A 161 -3.22 -13.12 -9.09
N TYR A 162 -4.36 -13.08 -9.76
CA TYR A 162 -5.42 -14.06 -9.61
C TYR A 162 -6.16 -14.30 -10.93
N GLU A 163 -6.85 -15.41 -11.05
CA GLU A 163 -7.74 -15.71 -12.16
C GLU A 163 -9.18 -15.73 -11.67
N ARG A 164 -10.11 -15.22 -12.47
CA ARG A 164 -11.54 -15.27 -12.18
C ARG A 164 -12.35 -15.47 -13.47
N PRO A 165 -13.60 -15.98 -13.39
CA PRO A 165 -14.50 -15.93 -14.53
C PRO A 165 -14.73 -14.47 -14.96
N THR A 166 -14.80 -14.22 -16.26
CA THR A 166 -14.99 -12.87 -16.80
C THR A 166 -16.32 -12.30 -16.31
N GLY A 167 -16.26 -11.16 -15.61
CA GLY A 167 -17.44 -10.49 -15.07
C GLY A 167 -17.96 -11.04 -13.74
N ASP A 168 -17.25 -11.96 -13.09
CA ASP A 168 -17.64 -12.54 -11.79
C ASP A 168 -16.46 -12.66 -10.83
N ASP A 169 -16.61 -12.06 -9.64
CA ASP A 169 -15.60 -12.06 -8.57
C ASP A 169 -15.68 -13.27 -7.64
N SER A 170 -16.79 -14.02 -7.66
CA SER A 170 -17.09 -15.07 -6.70
C SER A 170 -16.26 -16.36 -6.88
N GLY A 171 -15.44 -16.44 -7.93
CA GLY A 171 -14.58 -17.59 -8.26
C GLY A 171 -13.08 -17.29 -8.31
N ALA A 172 -12.63 -16.16 -7.76
CA ALA A 172 -11.24 -15.72 -7.89
C ALA A 172 -10.23 -16.66 -7.20
N GLN A 173 -9.27 -17.18 -7.97
CA GLN A 173 -8.19 -18.06 -7.50
C GLN A 173 -6.85 -17.33 -7.53
N VAL A 174 -6.19 -17.23 -6.37
CA VAL A 174 -4.83 -16.67 -6.27
C VAL A 174 -3.86 -17.50 -7.10
N LYS A 175 -3.14 -16.84 -8.01
CA LYS A 175 -2.02 -17.43 -8.77
C LYS A 175 -0.68 -17.02 -8.21
N ARG A 176 -0.55 -15.76 -7.75
CA ARG A 176 0.67 -15.25 -7.12
C ARG A 176 0.34 -14.10 -6.17
N ALA A 177 0.82 -14.18 -4.93
CA ALA A 177 0.82 -13.07 -3.99
C ALA A 177 2.24 -12.52 -3.89
N VAL A 178 2.45 -11.26 -4.28
CA VAL A 178 3.75 -10.60 -4.26
C VAL A 178 3.91 -9.86 -2.93
N VAL A 179 4.96 -10.21 -2.20
CA VAL A 179 5.27 -9.66 -0.89
C VAL A 179 6.64 -9.00 -0.86
N LEU A 180 6.80 -7.97 -0.02
CA LEU A 180 8.09 -7.47 0.41
C LEU A 180 8.49 -8.17 1.70
N ASP A 181 9.64 -8.83 1.66
CA ASP A 181 10.11 -9.64 2.75
C ASP A 181 11.39 -9.06 3.36
N PRO A 182 11.33 -8.52 4.59
CA PRO A 182 12.45 -7.79 5.16
C PRO A 182 13.61 -8.71 5.59
N ALA A 183 13.41 -10.02 5.73
CA ALA A 183 14.49 -10.96 6.02
C ALA A 183 15.30 -11.34 4.77
N ALA A 184 14.83 -10.95 3.58
CA ALA A 184 15.63 -11.07 2.37
C ALA A 184 16.74 -10.02 2.31
N GLN A 185 17.79 -10.30 1.54
CA GLN A 185 18.72 -9.24 1.12
C GLN A 185 17.92 -8.09 0.48
N GLU A 186 18.21 -6.87 0.92
CA GLU A 186 17.58 -5.62 0.47
C GLU A 186 16.05 -5.52 0.67
N GLY A 187 15.41 -6.42 1.42
CA GLY A 187 13.95 -6.42 1.56
C GLY A 187 13.24 -6.87 0.29
N SER A 188 13.83 -7.85 -0.40
CA SER A 188 13.46 -8.25 -1.75
C SER A 188 11.98 -8.58 -1.94
N VAL A 189 11.55 -8.37 -3.18
CA VAL A 189 10.25 -8.77 -3.70
C VAL A 189 10.23 -10.28 -3.87
N ARG A 190 9.27 -10.97 -3.24
CA ARG A 190 9.09 -12.42 -3.34
C ARG A 190 7.65 -12.78 -3.65
N ALA A 191 7.44 -13.97 -4.23
CA ALA A 191 6.13 -14.59 -4.22
C ALA A 191 5.93 -15.30 -2.87
N LEU A 192 4.77 -15.10 -2.23
CA LEU A 192 4.35 -15.91 -1.09
C LEU A 192 4.22 -17.35 -1.57
N ARG A 193 4.80 -18.29 -0.80
CA ARG A 193 4.74 -19.72 -1.15
C ARG A 193 3.28 -20.17 -1.22
N PRO A 194 2.87 -20.95 -2.23
CA PRO A 194 1.54 -21.55 -2.25
C PRO A 194 1.25 -22.33 -0.97
N GLY A 195 0.06 -22.14 -0.38
CA GLY A 195 -0.34 -22.82 0.85
C GLY A 195 0.36 -22.34 2.13
N ALA A 196 1.13 -21.25 2.09
CA ALA A 196 1.70 -20.65 3.30
C ALA A 196 0.58 -20.29 4.29
N ALA A 197 0.75 -20.71 5.55
CA ALA A 197 -0.16 -20.37 6.62
C ALA A 197 -0.10 -18.86 6.90
N ILE A 198 -1.26 -18.20 6.85
CA ILE A 198 -1.39 -16.79 7.21
C ILE A 198 -1.93 -16.77 8.64
N VAL A 199 -1.10 -16.32 9.57
CA VAL A 199 -1.47 -16.19 10.99
C VAL A 199 -2.30 -14.92 11.22
N GLN A 200 -1.95 -13.85 10.51
CA GLN A 200 -2.66 -12.58 10.60
C GLN A 200 -2.59 -11.83 9.27
N LEU A 201 -3.72 -11.27 8.87
CA LEU A 201 -3.82 -10.27 7.82
C LEU A 201 -4.25 -8.95 8.46
N THR A 202 -3.49 -7.88 8.26
CA THR A 202 -3.81 -6.55 8.78
C THR A 202 -4.00 -5.57 7.63
N ARG A 203 -5.22 -5.04 7.51
CA ARG A 203 -5.54 -3.93 6.61
C ARG A 203 -5.11 -2.63 7.25
N VAL A 204 -4.57 -1.72 6.45
CA VAL A 204 -4.06 -0.41 6.89
C VAL A 204 -4.62 0.68 6.00
N ALA A 205 -5.05 1.79 6.60
CA ALA A 205 -5.55 2.97 5.90
C ALA A 205 -5.12 4.25 6.61
N ALA A 206 -4.89 5.34 5.88
CA ALA A 206 -4.70 6.66 6.48
C ALA A 206 -6.03 7.21 7.03
N ALA A 207 -5.99 7.89 8.17
CA ALA A 207 -7.15 8.56 8.76
C ALA A 207 -7.40 9.92 8.08
N GLY A 208 -8.60 10.10 7.54
CA GLY A 208 -9.05 11.32 6.84
C GLY A 208 -9.22 11.11 5.34
N ASP A 209 -10.39 11.49 4.79
CA ASP A 209 -10.87 11.22 3.41
C ASP A 209 -10.10 11.92 2.27
N GLY A 210 -8.96 12.56 2.56
CA GLY A 210 -8.08 13.07 1.53
C GLY A 210 -7.09 11.99 1.14
N ALA A 211 -7.16 11.50 -0.10
CA ALA A 211 -6.16 10.64 -0.71
C ALA A 211 -4.75 11.15 -0.39
N VAL A 212 -4.14 10.64 0.68
CA VAL A 212 -2.73 10.85 0.96
C VAL A 212 -2.04 10.34 -0.30
N ALA A 213 -1.32 11.23 -1.00
CA ALA A 213 -0.62 10.86 -2.20
C ALA A 213 0.36 9.74 -1.84
N LEU A 214 -0.01 8.51 -2.16
CA LEU A 214 0.83 7.36 -1.95
C LEU A 214 2.11 7.58 -2.74
N ALA A 215 3.24 7.17 -2.16
CA ALA A 215 4.54 7.34 -2.77
C ALA A 215 4.54 6.61 -4.13
N GLY A 216 4.57 7.36 -5.24
CA GLY A 216 4.45 6.82 -6.59
C GLY A 216 3.40 7.50 -7.47
N ARG A 217 2.50 8.30 -6.88
CA ARG A 217 1.74 9.30 -7.65
C ARG A 217 2.68 10.42 -8.04
N ALA A 218 3.34 10.27 -9.19
CA ALA A 218 3.96 11.40 -9.87
C ALA A 218 2.87 12.46 -10.04
N VAL A 219 2.98 13.54 -9.26
CA VAL A 219 2.31 14.79 -9.61
C VAL A 219 3.06 15.26 -10.84
N LEU A 220 2.59 14.87 -12.02
CA LEU A 220 2.97 15.55 -13.26
C LEU A 220 2.56 17.01 -13.05
N ARG A 221 3.56 17.85 -12.76
CA ARG A 221 3.45 19.31 -12.80
C ARG A 221 3.85 19.78 -14.19
#